data_AF-A0A969A8L6-F1
#
_entry.id   AF-A0A969A8L6-F1
#
_cell.length_a   1.000
_cell.length_b   1.000
_cell.length_c   1.000
_cell.angle_alpha   90.00
_cell.angle_beta   90.00
_cell.angle_gamma   90.00
#
_symmetry.space_group_name_H-M   'P 1'
#
loop_
_entity.id
_entity.type
_entity.pdbx_description
1 polymer ?
#
loop_
_entity_poly.entity_id
_entity_poly.type
_entity_poly.pdbx_seq_one_letter_code
_entity_poly.pdbx_strand_id
1 'polypeptide(L)'
;MTRLLTPPLTLKQRLLQIFNLRLGEGRRTLLMFAFYTATSMGILWLEVSSAALFLEEYGAQSLPLIYIFSAAVGFGLSLIYAWLQRLLPLRWVVVLIALLMALPLPLFWLGMALPAVVAVTVFVMRLWVEAIYSLNDLNVAVVANQLFNIREIKRSYPIVSSGNLVADVLSGFSVYLLLQLLGLKNVIVLACLIMVAGGGILLYISHRYEHAFPDSLRRTEDTASNHSTRRLRGSTRQYVILLFSFLPRASCDVSG
;
A
#
# COMPACT_ATOMS: atom_id res chain seq x y z
N MET A 1 51.41 18.14 -6.15
CA MET A 1 50.36 17.91 -5.12
C MET A 1 49.25 18.94 -5.30
N THR A 2 48.30 18.71 -6.21
CA THR A 2 47.15 19.59 -6.46
C THR A 2 45.95 19.08 -5.68
N ARG A 3 45.66 19.73 -4.54
CA ARG A 3 44.37 19.56 -3.83
C ARG A 3 43.27 20.13 -4.71
N LEU A 4 42.48 19.26 -5.33
CA LEU A 4 41.22 19.63 -5.98
C LEU A 4 40.24 20.11 -4.90
N LEU A 5 39.96 21.42 -4.90
CA LEU A 5 38.81 21.98 -4.19
C LEU A 5 37.55 21.38 -4.80
N THR A 6 36.88 20.49 -4.07
CA THR A 6 35.51 20.12 -4.37
C THR A 6 34.60 21.29 -3.99
N PRO A 7 33.70 21.76 -4.88
CA PRO A 7 32.77 22.84 -4.57
C PRO A 7 31.84 22.42 -3.41
N PRO A 8 31.26 23.37 -2.65
CA PRO A 8 30.33 23.03 -1.58
C PRO A 8 29.12 22.31 -2.18
N LEU A 9 29.03 21.01 -1.91
CA LEU A 9 27.95 20.16 -2.38
C LEU A 9 26.62 20.72 -1.86
N THR A 10 25.76 21.13 -2.79
CA THR A 10 24.38 21.51 -2.53
C THR A 10 23.69 20.40 -1.69
N LEU A 11 22.83 20.76 -0.73
CA LEU A 11 22.13 19.79 0.16
C LEU A 11 21.50 18.59 -0.60
N LYS A 12 20.99 18.85 -1.81
CA LYS A 12 20.52 17.82 -2.77
C LYS A 12 21.59 16.78 -3.12
N GLN A 13 22.81 17.19 -3.41
CA GLN A 13 23.91 16.29 -3.80
C GLN A 13 24.42 15.48 -2.61
N ARG A 14 24.44 16.05 -1.40
CA ARG A 14 24.77 15.29 -0.17
C ARG A 14 23.73 14.22 0.13
N LEU A 15 22.43 14.55 0.04
CA LEU A 15 21.35 13.56 0.20
C LEU A 15 21.47 12.45 -0.85
N LEU A 16 21.66 12.79 -2.12
CA LEU A 16 21.82 11.80 -3.20
C LEU A 16 23.07 10.90 -3.02
N GLN A 17 24.16 11.44 -2.47
CA GLN A 17 25.38 10.67 -2.16
C GLN A 17 25.22 9.76 -0.93
N ILE A 18 24.55 10.23 0.12
CA ILE A 18 24.26 9.42 1.33
C ILE A 18 23.36 8.24 0.97
N PHE A 19 22.41 8.43 0.06
CA PHE A 19 21.49 7.38 -0.39
C PHE A 19 21.99 6.59 -1.62
N ASN A 20 23.19 6.86 -2.12
CA ASN A 20 23.83 6.16 -3.26
C ASN A 20 22.91 5.98 -4.49
N LEU A 21 22.05 6.97 -4.75
CA LEU A 21 21.09 7.02 -5.85
C LEU A 21 21.72 7.77 -7.02
N ARG A 22 21.65 7.23 -8.25
CA ARG A 22 22.02 8.01 -9.44
C ARG A 22 21.05 9.19 -9.57
N LEU A 23 21.52 10.35 -10.05
CA LEU A 23 20.71 11.58 -10.19
C LEU A 23 19.39 11.38 -10.99
N GLY A 24 19.30 10.36 -11.85
CA GLY A 24 18.07 9.99 -12.58
C GLY A 24 17.14 8.99 -11.86
N GLU A 25 17.60 8.30 -10.83
CA GLU A 25 16.81 7.38 -9.99
C GLU A 25 16.12 8.14 -8.85
N GLY A 26 16.81 9.14 -8.26
CA GLY A 26 16.29 9.89 -7.11
C GLY A 26 14.94 10.56 -7.36
N ARG A 27 14.67 11.05 -8.59
CA ARG A 27 13.37 11.65 -8.93
C ARG A 27 12.24 10.61 -8.99
N ARG A 28 12.52 9.39 -9.49
CA ARG A 28 11.55 8.28 -9.53
C ARG A 28 11.22 7.81 -8.11
N THR A 29 12.26 7.64 -7.28
CA THR A 29 12.12 7.28 -5.87
C THR A 29 11.34 8.31 -5.08
N LEU A 30 11.61 9.61 -5.27
CA LEU A 30 10.85 10.68 -4.61
C LEU A 30 9.38 10.74 -5.03
N LEU A 31 9.09 10.55 -6.32
CA LEU A 31 7.70 10.52 -6.81
C LEU A 31 6.93 9.31 -6.24
N MET A 32 7.56 8.13 -6.21
CA MET A 32 7.01 6.94 -5.59
C MET A 32 6.80 7.11 -4.09
N PHE A 33 7.77 7.71 -3.39
CA PHE A 33 7.66 8.06 -1.98
C PHE A 33 6.47 9.00 -1.75
N ALA A 34 6.37 10.09 -2.51
CA ALA A 34 5.27 11.05 -2.37
C ALA A 34 3.90 10.42 -2.64
N PHE A 35 3.79 9.59 -3.68
CA PHE A 35 2.59 8.80 -3.96
C PHE A 35 2.23 7.88 -2.80
N TYR A 36 3.18 7.08 -2.32
CA TYR A 36 2.91 6.11 -1.27
C TYR A 36 2.56 6.81 0.05
N THR A 37 3.31 7.83 0.45
CA THR A 37 3.02 8.62 1.65
C THR A 37 1.64 9.29 1.58
N ALA A 38 1.30 9.93 0.46
CA ALA A 38 -0.01 10.58 0.31
C ALA A 38 -1.14 9.55 0.38
N THR A 39 -1.01 8.44 -0.34
CA THR A 39 -2.06 7.41 -0.39
C THR A 39 -2.22 6.74 0.99
N SER A 40 -1.13 6.32 1.63
CA SER A 40 -1.16 5.74 2.98
C SER A 40 -1.74 6.72 4.02
N MET A 41 -1.45 8.02 3.91
CA MET A 41 -2.00 9.03 4.80
C MET A 41 -3.52 9.15 4.69
N GLY A 42 -4.05 9.14 3.47
CA GLY A 42 -5.50 9.13 3.25
C GLY A 42 -6.17 7.85 3.78
N ILE A 43 -5.52 6.70 3.61
CA ILE A 43 -6.03 5.42 4.10
C ILE A 43 -6.11 5.42 5.62
N LEU A 44 -5.07 5.88 6.31
CA LEU A 44 -5.05 5.98 7.77
C LEU A 44 -6.14 6.89 8.32
N TRP A 45 -6.36 8.05 7.71
CA TRP A 45 -7.44 8.94 8.12
C TRP A 45 -8.81 8.28 7.96
N LEU A 46 -9.01 7.55 6.87
CA LEU A 46 -10.24 6.77 6.65
C LEU A 46 -10.36 5.64 7.68
N GLU A 47 -9.28 4.94 8.01
CA GLU A 47 -9.25 3.90 9.02
C GLU A 47 -9.69 4.43 10.37
N VAL A 48 -9.04 5.48 10.88
CA VAL A 48 -9.35 6.07 12.18
C VAL A 48 -10.79 6.58 12.23
N SER A 49 -11.25 7.24 11.16
CA SER A 49 -12.62 7.76 11.06
C SER A 49 -13.64 6.62 11.01
N SER A 50 -13.36 5.56 10.25
CA SER A 50 -14.23 4.39 10.15
C SER A 50 -14.30 3.59 11.43
N ALA A 51 -13.18 3.46 12.15
CA ALA A 51 -13.12 2.77 13.43
C ALA A 51 -13.93 3.52 14.50
N ALA A 52 -13.82 4.86 14.53
CA ALA A 52 -14.61 5.69 15.43
C ALA A 52 -16.12 5.55 15.16
N LEU A 53 -16.55 5.72 13.90
CA LEU A 53 -17.95 5.58 13.50
C LEU A 53 -18.49 4.16 13.76
N PHE A 54 -17.68 3.14 13.52
CA PHE A 54 -18.07 1.76 13.76
C PHE A 54 -18.29 1.47 15.24
N LEU A 55 -17.40 1.97 16.09
CA LEU A 55 -17.49 1.76 17.53
C LEU A 55 -18.68 2.52 18.14
N GLU A 56 -19.02 3.68 17.59
CA GLU A 56 -20.19 4.48 17.98
C GLU A 56 -21.50 3.78 17.61
N GLU A 57 -21.60 3.21 16.40
CA GLU A 57 -22.85 2.61 15.89
C GLU A 57 -23.06 1.16 16.35
N TYR A 58 -22.02 0.31 16.29
CA TYR A 58 -22.13 -1.13 16.49
C TYR A 58 -21.48 -1.64 17.79
N GLY A 59 -20.71 -0.81 18.49
CA GLY A 59 -19.99 -1.18 19.72
C GLY A 59 -18.91 -2.25 19.51
N ALA A 60 -18.20 -2.60 20.59
CA ALA A 60 -17.05 -3.50 20.52
C ALA A 60 -17.40 -4.99 20.28
N GLN A 61 -18.67 -5.38 20.45
CA GLN A 61 -19.09 -6.78 20.38
C GLN A 61 -19.07 -7.35 18.95
N SER A 62 -19.13 -6.48 17.95
CA SER A 62 -19.20 -6.82 16.53
C SER A 62 -17.83 -6.84 15.83
N LEU A 63 -16.74 -6.53 16.57
CA LEU A 63 -15.37 -6.60 16.06
C LEU A 63 -15.02 -7.98 15.45
N PRO A 64 -15.35 -9.13 16.08
CA PRO A 64 -15.03 -10.44 15.51
C PRO A 64 -15.69 -10.67 14.14
N LEU A 65 -16.91 -10.17 13.95
CA LEU A 65 -17.63 -10.32 12.68
C LEU A 65 -16.91 -9.59 11.55
N ILE A 66 -16.43 -8.37 11.78
CA ILE A 66 -15.65 -7.64 10.78
C ILE A 66 -14.42 -8.44 10.35
N TYR A 67 -13.69 -9.04 11.28
CA TYR A 67 -12.48 -9.80 10.93
C TYR A 67 -12.79 -11.02 10.05
N ILE A 68 -13.94 -11.68 10.24
CA ILE A 68 -14.38 -12.80 9.39
C ILE A 68 -14.73 -12.28 7.98
N PHE A 69 -15.52 -11.19 7.91
CA PHE A 69 -15.92 -10.62 6.63
C PHE A 69 -14.75 -9.98 5.88
N SER A 70 -13.78 -9.39 6.56
CA SER A 70 -12.60 -8.78 5.94
C SER A 70 -11.72 -9.83 5.26
N ALA A 71 -11.59 -11.02 5.83
CA ALA A 71 -10.89 -12.14 5.18
C ALA A 71 -11.56 -12.54 3.86
N ALA A 72 -12.89 -12.64 3.85
CA ALA A 72 -13.66 -12.96 2.63
C ALA A 72 -13.52 -11.87 1.57
N VAL A 73 -13.61 -10.60 1.98
CA VAL A 73 -13.45 -9.44 1.12
C VAL A 73 -12.05 -9.38 0.53
N GLY A 74 -11.00 -9.50 1.36
CA GLY A 74 -9.60 -9.50 0.91
C GLY A 74 -9.31 -10.61 -0.10
N PHE A 75 -9.87 -11.80 0.11
CA PHE A 75 -9.77 -12.90 -0.87
C PHE A 75 -10.49 -12.56 -2.18
N GLY A 76 -11.72 -12.05 -2.12
CA GLY A 76 -12.48 -11.62 -3.28
C GLY A 76 -11.77 -10.55 -4.10
N LEU A 77 -11.20 -9.54 -3.44
CA LEU A 77 -10.42 -8.48 -4.08
C LEU A 77 -9.13 -8.98 -4.73
N SER A 78 -8.44 -9.94 -4.10
CA SER A 78 -7.27 -10.58 -4.70
C SER A 78 -7.63 -11.27 -6.02
N LEU A 79 -8.81 -11.90 -6.10
CA LEU A 79 -9.33 -12.48 -7.34
C LEU A 79 -9.70 -11.42 -8.38
N ILE A 80 -10.41 -10.36 -7.97
CA ILE A 80 -10.77 -9.23 -8.84
C ILE A 80 -9.51 -8.59 -9.43
N TYR A 81 -8.49 -8.39 -8.61
CA TYR A 81 -7.19 -7.87 -9.01
C TYR A 81 -6.52 -8.77 -10.07
N ALA A 82 -6.43 -10.08 -9.79
CA ALA A 82 -5.87 -11.04 -10.74
C ALA A 82 -6.65 -11.10 -12.06
N TRP A 83 -7.97 -10.92 -12.01
CA TRP A 83 -8.83 -10.85 -13.19
C TRP A 83 -8.61 -9.56 -13.98
N LEU A 84 -8.54 -8.41 -13.31
CA LEU A 84 -8.32 -7.11 -13.93
C LEU A 84 -6.96 -7.04 -14.64
N GLN A 85 -5.92 -7.64 -14.04
CA GLN A 85 -4.59 -7.78 -14.65
C GLN A 85 -4.57 -8.66 -15.91
N ARG A 86 -5.55 -9.56 -16.11
CA ARG A 86 -5.65 -10.37 -17.33
C ARG A 86 -6.31 -9.61 -18.48
N LEU A 87 -7.19 -8.67 -18.18
CA LEU A 87 -8.00 -7.96 -19.17
C LEU A 87 -7.37 -6.64 -19.64
N LEU A 88 -6.65 -5.94 -18.76
CA LEU A 88 -6.13 -4.61 -19.03
C LEU A 88 -4.60 -4.60 -18.96
N PRO A 89 -3.92 -3.76 -19.78
CA PRO A 89 -2.48 -3.57 -19.67
C PRO A 89 -2.16 -2.90 -18.33
N LEU A 90 -0.99 -3.22 -17.78
CA LEU A 90 -0.65 -2.91 -16.39
C LEU A 90 -0.73 -1.41 -16.07
N ARG A 91 -0.43 -0.55 -17.04
CA ARG A 91 -0.55 0.92 -16.93
C ARG A 91 -1.95 1.36 -16.48
N TRP A 92 -2.98 0.78 -17.08
CA TRP A 92 -4.37 1.15 -16.81
C TRP A 92 -4.85 0.52 -15.51
N VAL A 93 -4.38 -0.71 -15.20
CA VAL A 93 -4.73 -1.41 -13.96
C VAL A 93 -4.28 -0.62 -12.73
N VAL A 94 -3.03 -0.17 -12.70
CA VAL A 94 -2.43 0.60 -11.59
C VAL A 94 -3.21 1.89 -11.31
N VAL A 95 -3.56 2.62 -12.38
CA VAL A 95 -4.33 3.87 -12.31
C VAL A 95 -5.77 3.62 -11.90
N LEU A 96 -6.42 2.63 -12.52
CA LEU A 96 -7.81 2.28 -12.24
C LEU A 96 -7.97 1.81 -10.80
N ILE A 97 -7.00 1.08 -10.26
CA ILE A 97 -6.99 0.65 -8.86
C ILE A 97 -6.84 1.84 -7.91
N ALA A 98 -5.91 2.77 -8.19
CA ALA A 98 -5.79 3.99 -7.38
C ALA A 98 -7.09 4.81 -7.40
N LEU A 99 -7.76 4.90 -8.55
CA LEU A 99 -9.06 5.55 -8.66
C LEU A 99 -10.15 4.76 -7.93
N LEU A 100 -10.17 3.43 -8.06
CA LEU A 100 -11.13 2.53 -7.43
C LEU A 100 -11.04 2.63 -5.91
N MET A 101 -9.86 2.83 -5.32
CA MET A 101 -9.71 3.06 -3.89
C MET A 101 -10.44 4.33 -3.42
N ALA A 102 -10.37 5.41 -4.21
CA ALA A 102 -10.93 6.71 -3.87
C ALA A 102 -12.42 6.84 -4.23
N LEU A 103 -12.89 6.16 -5.28
CA LEU A 103 -14.24 6.27 -5.83
C LEU A 103 -15.38 6.02 -4.81
N PRO A 104 -15.28 5.07 -3.86
CA PRO A 104 -16.36 4.79 -2.91
C PRO A 104 -16.44 5.78 -1.74
N LEU A 105 -15.37 6.53 -1.44
CA LEU A 105 -15.35 7.48 -0.32
C LEU A 105 -16.43 8.56 -0.41
N PRO A 106 -16.68 9.23 -1.56
CA PRO A 106 -17.78 10.19 -1.68
C PRO A 106 -19.15 9.51 -1.53
N LEU A 107 -19.27 8.23 -1.93
CA LEU A 107 -20.51 7.46 -1.74
C LEU A 107 -20.77 7.19 -0.24
N PHE A 108 -19.73 6.84 0.52
CA PHE A 108 -19.84 6.69 1.97
C PHE A 108 -20.17 8.01 2.66
N TRP A 109 -19.59 9.12 2.20
CA TRP A 109 -19.92 10.46 2.69
C TRP A 109 -21.41 10.80 2.52
N LEU A 110 -21.99 10.41 1.38
CA LEU A 110 -23.40 10.62 1.07
C LEU A 110 -24.29 9.62 1.82
N GLY A 111 -23.85 8.37 1.99
CA GLY A 111 -24.53 7.35 2.79
C GLY A 111 -24.69 7.75 4.26
N MET A 112 -23.70 8.46 4.82
CA MET A 112 -23.82 9.02 6.18
C MET A 112 -24.88 10.11 6.32
N ALA A 113 -25.37 10.72 5.23
CA ALA A 113 -26.44 11.70 5.29
C ALA A 113 -27.84 11.06 5.45
N LEU A 114 -27.95 9.75 5.22
CA LEU A 114 -29.22 9.03 5.19
C LEU A 114 -29.31 8.08 6.41
N PRO A 115 -30.11 8.40 7.45
CA PRO A 115 -30.12 7.64 8.71
C PRO A 115 -30.49 6.16 8.53
N ALA A 116 -31.29 5.81 7.51
CA ALA A 116 -31.68 4.43 7.23
C ALA A 116 -30.54 3.53 6.73
N VAL A 117 -29.46 4.11 6.16
CA VAL A 117 -28.34 3.36 5.57
C VAL A 117 -27.01 3.64 6.26
N VAL A 118 -26.98 4.49 7.29
CA VAL A 118 -25.75 4.82 8.04
C VAL A 118 -25.08 3.56 8.57
N ALA A 119 -25.82 2.69 9.25
CA ALA A 119 -25.27 1.46 9.82
C ALA A 119 -24.58 0.58 8.74
N VAL A 120 -25.29 0.30 7.65
CA VAL A 120 -24.73 -0.47 6.52
C VAL A 120 -23.52 0.23 5.90
N THR A 121 -23.57 1.56 5.77
CA THR A 121 -22.48 2.38 5.21
C THR A 121 -21.21 2.26 6.07
N VAL A 122 -21.34 2.36 7.39
CA VAL A 122 -20.22 2.26 8.33
C VAL A 122 -19.61 0.85 8.30
N PHE A 123 -20.45 -0.19 8.23
CA PHE A 123 -19.99 -1.57 8.11
C PHE A 123 -19.21 -1.80 6.81
N VAL A 124 -19.77 -1.39 5.67
CA VAL A 124 -19.12 -1.53 4.35
C VAL A 124 -17.84 -0.68 4.27
N MET A 125 -17.85 0.53 4.83
CA MET A 125 -16.68 1.39 4.88
C MET A 125 -15.54 0.73 5.67
N ARG A 126 -15.83 0.09 6.81
CA ARG A 126 -14.81 -0.60 7.61
C ARG A 126 -14.21 -1.79 6.87
N LEU A 127 -15.02 -2.53 6.11
CA LEU A 127 -14.54 -3.61 5.22
C LEU A 127 -13.72 -3.06 4.05
N TRP A 128 -14.10 -1.90 3.53
CA TRP A 128 -13.40 -1.24 2.43
C TRP A 128 -12.02 -0.73 2.83
N VAL A 129 -11.80 -0.34 4.08
CA VAL A 129 -10.46 0.05 4.57
C VAL A 129 -9.45 -1.09 4.42
N GLU A 130 -9.81 -2.31 4.82
CA GLU A 130 -8.96 -3.51 4.68
C GLU A 130 -8.66 -3.82 3.21
N ALA A 131 -9.67 -3.64 2.35
CA ALA A 131 -9.53 -3.75 0.91
C ALA A 131 -8.53 -2.75 0.34
N ILE A 132 -8.65 -1.48 0.74
CA ILE A 132 -7.77 -0.41 0.26
C ILE A 132 -6.33 -0.66 0.68
N TYR A 133 -6.07 -1.06 1.93
CA TYR A 133 -4.71 -1.38 2.38
C TYR A 133 -4.07 -2.45 1.50
N SER A 134 -4.79 -3.56 1.29
CA SER A 134 -4.32 -4.67 0.46
C SER A 134 -4.05 -4.23 -0.98
N LEU A 135 -4.98 -3.47 -1.57
CA LEU A 135 -4.81 -2.95 -2.92
C LEU A 135 -3.65 -1.95 -3.01
N ASN A 136 -3.41 -1.13 -1.99
CA ASN A 136 -2.37 -0.09 -1.99
C ASN A 136 -0.99 -0.72 -1.96
N ASP A 137 -0.78 -1.71 -1.09
CA ASP A 137 0.46 -2.46 -1.03
C ASP A 137 0.75 -3.19 -2.34
N LEU A 138 -0.27 -3.83 -2.93
CA LEU A 138 -0.15 -4.44 -4.25
C LEU A 138 0.21 -3.40 -5.32
N ASN A 139 -0.45 -2.24 -5.32
CA ASN A 139 -0.22 -1.21 -6.31
C ASN A 139 1.22 -0.65 -6.21
N VAL A 140 1.69 -0.37 -5.00
CA VAL A 140 3.04 0.12 -4.72
C VAL A 140 4.08 -0.91 -5.13
N ALA A 141 3.89 -2.18 -4.76
CA ALA A 141 4.80 -3.27 -5.12
C ALA A 141 4.88 -3.44 -6.65
N VAL A 142 3.74 -3.44 -7.35
CA VAL A 142 3.71 -3.56 -8.81
C VAL A 142 4.39 -2.38 -9.49
N VAL A 143 4.08 -1.15 -9.08
CA VAL A 143 4.68 0.05 -9.67
C VAL A 143 6.18 0.09 -9.41
N ALA A 144 6.63 -0.29 -8.20
CA ALA A 144 8.05 -0.37 -7.88
C ALA A 144 8.79 -1.41 -8.75
N ASN A 145 8.18 -2.58 -8.95
CA ASN A 145 8.75 -3.64 -9.78
C ASN A 145 8.87 -3.25 -11.26
N GLN A 146 8.01 -2.37 -11.75
CA GLN A 146 8.04 -1.89 -13.14
C GLN A 146 9.00 -0.69 -13.30
N LEU A 147 9.00 0.23 -12.34
CA LEU A 147 9.76 1.48 -12.43
C LEU A 147 11.26 1.31 -12.16
N PHE A 148 11.64 0.27 -11.42
CA PHE A 148 13.00 0.01 -10.99
C PHE A 148 13.50 -1.35 -11.45
N ASN A 149 14.75 -1.39 -11.91
CA ASN A 149 15.46 -2.66 -12.14
C ASN A 149 15.71 -3.42 -10.82
N ILE A 150 15.98 -4.73 -10.91
CA ILE A 150 16.24 -5.62 -9.74
C ILE A 150 17.33 -5.05 -8.79
N ARG A 151 18.34 -4.34 -9.31
CA ARG A 151 19.38 -3.71 -8.49
C ARG A 151 18.96 -2.37 -7.90
N GLU A 152 18.16 -1.60 -8.65
CA GLU A 152 17.64 -0.28 -8.24
C GLU A 152 16.57 -0.43 -7.15
N ILE A 153 15.67 -1.42 -7.27
CA ILE A 153 14.61 -1.66 -6.29
C ILE A 153 15.16 -2.04 -4.92
N LYS A 154 16.21 -2.87 -4.84
CA LYS A 154 16.81 -3.24 -3.54
C LYS A 154 17.37 -2.05 -2.75
N ARG A 155 17.79 -0.99 -3.45
CA ARG A 155 18.33 0.23 -2.84
C ARG A 155 17.24 1.29 -2.60
N SER A 156 16.31 1.42 -3.54
CA SER A 156 15.29 2.46 -3.53
C SER A 156 14.05 2.06 -2.73
N TYR A 157 13.69 0.77 -2.70
CA TYR A 157 12.48 0.28 -2.03
C TYR A 157 12.44 0.60 -0.54
N PRO A 158 13.53 0.46 0.26
CA PRO A 158 13.51 0.89 1.66
C PRO A 158 13.21 2.39 1.83
N ILE A 159 13.63 3.22 0.87
CA ILE A 159 13.37 4.66 0.87
C ILE A 159 11.93 4.94 0.48
N VAL A 160 11.37 4.20 -0.49
CA VAL A 160 9.94 4.31 -0.82
C VAL A 160 9.09 3.83 0.34
N SER A 161 9.40 2.67 0.93
CA SER A 161 8.62 2.05 1.99
C SER A 161 8.66 2.85 3.29
N SER A 162 9.72 3.60 3.56
CA SER A 162 9.75 4.55 4.69
C SER A 162 8.70 5.65 4.54
N GLY A 163 8.16 5.86 3.34
CA GLY A 163 7.02 6.72 3.09
C GLY A 163 5.77 6.32 3.86
N ASN A 164 5.57 5.02 4.15
CA ASN A 164 4.48 4.58 5.02
C ASN A 164 4.69 5.07 6.45
N LEU A 165 5.88 4.86 7.01
CA LEU A 165 6.19 5.31 8.38
C LEU A 165 6.02 6.83 8.53
N VAL A 166 6.43 7.59 7.51
CA VAL A 166 6.22 9.04 7.48
C VAL A 166 4.72 9.37 7.43
N ALA A 167 3.94 8.65 6.61
CA ALA A 167 2.50 8.79 6.58
C ALA A 167 1.86 8.45 7.93
N ASP A 168 2.27 7.36 8.59
CA ASP A 168 1.75 6.91 9.89
C ASP A 168 1.92 8.01 10.94
N VAL A 169 3.13 8.58 11.04
CA VAL A 169 3.44 9.66 11.98
C VAL A 169 2.65 10.92 11.65
N LEU A 170 2.68 11.37 10.39
CA LEU A 170 1.97 12.59 9.97
C LEU A 170 0.46 12.44 10.14
N SER A 171 -0.09 11.27 9.83
CA SER A 171 -1.52 10.97 9.98
C SER A 171 -1.93 10.94 11.44
N GLY A 172 -1.16 10.30 12.31
CA GLY A 172 -1.47 10.23 13.74
C GLY A 172 -1.58 11.61 14.39
N PHE A 173 -0.66 12.52 14.07
CA PHE A 173 -0.73 13.91 14.57
C PHE A 173 -1.85 14.72 13.90
N SER A 174 -2.00 14.59 12.59
CA SER A 174 -2.96 15.39 11.83
C SER A 174 -4.40 14.97 12.10
N VAL A 175 -4.69 13.67 12.22
CA VAL A 175 -6.06 13.15 12.37
C VAL A 175 -6.75 13.69 13.61
N TYR A 176 -6.02 13.86 14.72
CA TYR A 176 -6.57 14.43 15.95
C TYR A 176 -7.03 15.88 15.75
N LEU A 177 -6.17 16.73 15.17
CA LEU A 177 -6.49 18.12 14.83
C LEU A 177 -7.66 18.21 13.84
N LEU A 178 -7.66 17.33 12.85
CA LEU A 178 -8.68 17.24 11.82
C LEU A 178 -10.06 16.86 12.38
N LEU A 179 -10.11 15.87 13.27
CA LEU A 179 -11.35 15.45 13.93
C LEU A 179 -11.91 16.58 14.81
N GLN A 180 -11.06 17.35 15.50
CA GLN A 180 -11.50 18.49 16.32
C GLN A 180 -11.99 19.68 15.50
N LEU A 181 -11.30 20.00 14.39
CA LEU A 181 -11.60 21.20 13.60
C LEU A 181 -12.70 21.00 12.56
N LEU A 182 -12.72 19.83 11.91
CA LEU A 182 -13.53 19.58 10.71
C LEU A 182 -14.63 18.53 10.95
N GLY A 183 -14.51 17.70 11.98
CA GLY A 183 -15.42 16.59 12.29
C GLY A 183 -15.26 15.38 11.35
N LEU A 184 -15.71 14.21 11.82
CA LEU A 184 -15.58 12.91 11.16
C LEU A 184 -15.94 12.93 9.66
N LYS A 185 -17.08 13.56 9.35
CA LYS A 185 -17.63 13.59 7.99
C LYS A 185 -16.69 14.30 7.00
N ASN A 186 -16.04 15.38 7.42
CA ASN A 186 -15.16 16.14 6.53
C ASN A 186 -13.78 15.49 6.39
N VAL A 187 -13.33 14.74 7.40
CA VAL A 187 -12.07 13.97 7.32
C VAL A 187 -12.12 12.93 6.21
N ILE A 188 -13.27 12.27 6.00
CA ILE A 188 -13.45 11.29 4.91
C ILE A 188 -13.31 11.94 3.53
N VAL A 189 -13.82 13.17 3.36
CA VAL A 189 -13.66 13.92 2.10
C VAL A 189 -12.19 14.31 1.90
N LEU A 190 -11.51 14.74 2.96
CA LEU A 190 -10.10 15.10 2.87
C LEU A 190 -9.22 13.88 2.55
N ALA A 191 -9.51 12.72 3.14
CA ALA A 191 -8.88 11.45 2.80
C ALA A 191 -9.07 11.14 1.30
N CYS A 192 -10.29 11.31 0.78
CA CYS A 192 -10.56 11.16 -0.65
C CYS A 192 -9.70 12.11 -1.50
N LEU A 193 -9.63 13.39 -1.15
CA LEU A 193 -8.85 14.38 -1.90
C LEU A 193 -7.36 14.03 -1.93
N ILE A 194 -6.80 13.60 -0.80
CA ILE A 194 -5.38 13.23 -0.71
C ILE A 194 -5.09 11.93 -1.47
N MET A 195 -6.00 10.96 -1.44
CA MET A 195 -5.86 9.72 -2.22
C MET A 195 -5.96 9.99 -3.73
N VAL A 196 -6.87 10.86 -4.16
CA VAL A 196 -6.96 11.32 -5.56
C VAL A 196 -5.69 12.06 -5.97
N ALA A 197 -5.13 12.90 -5.09
CA ALA A 197 -3.84 13.54 -5.35
C ALA A 197 -2.71 12.51 -5.51
N GLY A 198 -2.68 11.47 -4.66
CA GLY A 198 -1.78 10.33 -4.80
C GLY A 198 -1.95 9.62 -6.15
N GLY A 199 -3.19 9.29 -6.52
CA GLY A 199 -3.52 8.73 -7.84
C GLY A 199 -3.10 9.64 -9.00
N GLY A 200 -3.19 10.96 -8.85
CA GLY A 200 -2.70 11.95 -9.80
C GLY A 200 -1.17 11.93 -9.97
N ILE A 201 -0.43 11.79 -8.86
CA ILE A 201 1.03 11.59 -8.90
C ILE A 201 1.36 10.28 -9.63
N LEU A 202 0.60 9.23 -9.38
CA LEU A 202 0.79 7.93 -10.04
C LEU A 202 0.50 7.99 -11.54
N LEU A 203 -0.57 8.70 -11.94
CA LEU A 203 -0.87 9.02 -13.33
C LEU A 203 0.28 9.77 -13.99
N TYR A 204 0.84 10.77 -13.30
CA TYR A 204 2.00 11.51 -13.78
C TYR A 204 3.24 10.62 -13.96
N ILE A 205 3.49 9.68 -13.03
CA ILE A 205 4.57 8.69 -13.18
C ILE A 205 4.31 7.78 -14.38
N SER A 206 3.08 7.27 -14.51
CA SER A 206 2.69 6.36 -15.58
C SER A 206 2.87 6.99 -16.97
N HIS A 207 2.44 8.25 -17.14
CA HIS A 207 2.59 8.98 -18.39
C HIS A 207 4.03 9.45 -18.65
N ARG A 208 4.80 9.78 -17.61
CA ARG A 208 6.18 10.25 -17.78
C ARG A 208 7.15 9.11 -18.08
N TYR A 209 6.85 7.90 -17.61
CA TYR A 209 7.69 6.71 -17.72
C TYR A 209 6.95 5.59 -18.47
N GLU A 210 6.30 5.89 -19.60
CA GLU A 210 5.59 4.89 -20.42
C GLU A 210 6.45 3.66 -20.75
N HIS A 211 7.76 3.84 -20.97
CA HIS A 211 8.69 2.75 -21.25
C HIS A 211 8.84 1.75 -20.10
N ALA A 212 8.54 2.14 -18.86
CA ALA A 212 8.56 1.27 -17.70
C ALA A 212 7.27 0.47 -17.52
N PHE A 213 6.18 0.87 -18.19
CA PHE A 213 4.88 0.18 -18.14
C PHE A 213 4.57 -0.42 -19.51
N PRO A 214 5.11 -1.61 -19.84
CA PRO A 214 4.83 -2.25 -21.13
C PRO A 214 3.33 -2.54 -21.27
N ASP A 215 2.81 -2.33 -22.49
CA ASP A 215 1.42 -2.61 -22.86
C ASP A 215 1.09 -4.11 -22.96
N SER A 216 2.04 -4.98 -22.60
CA SER A 216 1.84 -6.42 -22.63
C SER A 216 1.03 -6.89 -21.43
N LEU A 217 -0.03 -7.64 -21.71
CA LEU A 217 -0.78 -8.39 -20.72
C LEU A 217 0.17 -9.41 -20.07
N ARG A 218 0.45 -9.22 -18.77
CA ARG A 218 1.14 -10.13 -17.81
C ARG A 218 2.24 -11.03 -18.40
N ARG A 219 3.51 -10.59 -18.37
CA ARG A 219 4.71 -11.45 -18.55
C ARG A 219 5.62 -11.56 -17.31
N THR A 220 5.18 -11.20 -16.11
CA THR A 220 6.13 -11.04 -14.97
C THR A 220 6.02 -12.09 -13.87
N GLU A 221 5.03 -12.99 -13.87
CA GLU A 221 4.96 -14.06 -12.84
C GLU A 221 5.20 -15.47 -13.37
N ASP A 222 4.88 -15.78 -14.63
CA ASP A 222 5.03 -17.16 -15.14
C ASP A 222 6.48 -17.57 -15.40
N THR A 223 7.41 -16.63 -15.62
CA THR A 223 8.82 -16.97 -15.91
C THR A 223 9.67 -17.10 -14.64
N ALA A 224 9.37 -16.32 -13.60
CA ALA A 224 10.11 -16.36 -12.32
C ALA A 224 9.56 -17.43 -11.37
N SER A 225 8.24 -17.66 -11.35
CA SER A 225 7.63 -18.72 -10.53
C SER A 225 7.95 -20.11 -11.08
N ASN A 226 7.97 -20.34 -12.41
CA ASN A 226 8.33 -21.66 -12.97
C ASN A 226 9.80 -22.04 -12.77
N HIS A 227 10.73 -21.08 -12.74
CA HIS A 227 12.15 -21.38 -12.53
C HIS A 227 12.52 -21.56 -11.05
N SER A 228 11.85 -20.86 -10.13
CA SER A 228 12.07 -21.00 -8.69
C SER A 228 11.32 -22.22 -8.09
N THR A 229 10.09 -22.50 -8.52
CA THR A 229 9.32 -23.67 -8.05
C THR A 229 9.97 -25.01 -8.46
N ARG A 230 10.65 -25.08 -9.61
CA ARG A 230 11.36 -26.29 -10.04
C ARG A 230 12.59 -26.61 -9.17
N ARG A 231 13.25 -25.60 -8.60
CA ARG A 231 14.39 -25.80 -7.67
C ARG A 231 13.97 -25.97 -6.21
N LEU A 232 12.85 -25.37 -5.79
CA LEU A 232 12.39 -25.42 -4.40
C LEU A 232 11.71 -26.74 -4.02
N ARG A 233 11.15 -27.49 -4.98
CA ARG A 233 10.43 -28.75 -4.72
C ARG A 233 11.28 -29.86 -4.07
N GLY A 234 12.61 -29.78 -4.17
CA GLY A 234 13.52 -30.71 -3.51
C GLY A 234 13.87 -30.34 -2.06
N SER A 235 13.83 -29.06 -1.70
CA SER A 235 14.36 -28.55 -0.42
C SER A 235 13.27 -28.24 0.62
N THR A 236 12.06 -27.83 0.20
CA THR A 236 10.96 -27.51 1.12
C THR A 236 10.51 -28.70 1.97
N ARG A 237 10.60 -29.94 1.46
CA ARG A 237 10.25 -31.14 2.24
C ARG A 237 11.15 -31.32 3.46
N GLN A 238 12.42 -30.92 3.36
CA GLN A 238 13.40 -31.02 4.43
C GLN A 238 13.18 -29.95 5.51
N TYR A 239 12.76 -28.73 5.12
CA TYR A 239 12.38 -27.68 6.08
C TYR A 239 11.10 -28.00 6.84
N VAL A 240 10.08 -28.55 6.17
CA VAL A 240 8.84 -28.98 6.84
C VAL A 240 9.12 -30.08 7.87
N ILE A 241 9.97 -31.07 7.53
CA ILE A 241 10.37 -32.12 8.47
C ILE A 241 11.17 -31.54 9.65
N LEU A 242 12.10 -30.60 9.40
CA LEU A 242 12.84 -29.94 10.48
C LEU A 242 11.92 -29.14 11.42
N LEU A 243 10.96 -28.39 10.87
CA LEU A 243 10.01 -27.59 11.65
C LEU A 243 9.09 -28.48 12.51
N PHE A 244 8.58 -29.57 11.96
CA PHE A 244 7.77 -30.55 12.70
C PHE A 244 8.58 -31.38 13.70
N SER A 245 9.88 -31.61 13.47
CA SER A 245 10.76 -32.29 14.44
C SER A 245 11.12 -31.41 15.64
N PHE A 246 11.07 -30.09 15.48
CA PHE A 246 11.39 -29.13 16.55
C PHE A 246 10.22 -28.92 17.53
N LEU A 247 8.98 -28.97 17.03
CA LEU A 247 7.78 -28.76 17.84
C LEU A 247 7.63 -29.73 19.05
N PRO A 248 7.82 -31.05 18.92
CA PRO A 248 7.61 -31.97 20.05
C PRO A 248 8.68 -31.85 21.13
N ARG A 249 9.83 -31.21 20.86
CA ARG A 249 10.90 -31.08 21.85
C ARG A 249 10.77 -29.83 22.72
N ALA A 250 10.02 -28.82 22.28
CA ALA A 250 9.75 -27.60 23.06
C ALA A 250 8.62 -27.77 24.10
N SER A 251 7.75 -28.78 23.94
CA SER A 251 6.62 -29.02 24.85
C SER A 251 6.97 -29.86 26.09
N CYS A 252 8.18 -30.43 26.16
CA CYS A 252 8.60 -31.27 27.29
C CYS A 252 9.47 -30.54 28.34
N ASP A 253 9.79 -29.25 28.14
CA ASP A 253 10.69 -28.48 29.03
C ASP A 253 9.97 -27.37 29.81
N VAL A 254 8.64 -27.49 29.97
CA VAL A 254 7.81 -26.63 30.83
C VAL A 254 6.94 -27.52 31.71
N SER A 255 7.58 -28.38 32.51
CA SER A 255 6.97 -29.14 33.61
C SER A 255 8.09 -29.62 34.53
N GLY A 256 8.78 -28.67 35.17
CA GLY A 256 9.70 -28.87 36.28
C GLY A 256 9.34 -27.89 37.39
#